data_AF-A0A955NI35-F1
#
_entry.id   AF-A0A955NI35-F1
#
_cell.length_a   1.000
_cell.length_b   1.000
_cell.length_c   1.000
_cell.angle_alpha   90.00
_cell.angle_beta   90.00
_cell.angle_gamma   90.00
#
_symmetry.space_group_name_H-M   'P 1'
#
loop_
_entity.id
_entity.type
_entity.pdbx_description
1 polymer ?
#
loop_
_entity_poly.entity_id
_entity_poly.type
_entity_poly.pdbx_seq_one_letter_code
_entity_poly.pdbx_strand_id
1 'polypeptide(L)'
;MEAFFPFFFIIGIIAVIVGLAIFGYLQEKKRREAFQRLAADLGFSYRVGKDYGIPTRYNFLNKLSTGSNRYAQNILEGELEGFPLHCFDYHYETYSTDSKGRRQTHHHRFSYFILEMRKSFPELLIYPEGFFSKV
;
A
#
# COMPACT_ATOMS: atom_id res chain seq x y z
N MET A 1 24.21 43.65 10.96
CA MET A 1 22.92 43.25 10.37
C MET A 1 23.04 42.00 9.50
N GLU A 2 24.17 41.79 8.80
CA GLU A 2 24.48 40.62 7.97
C GLU A 2 24.32 39.24 8.65
N ALA A 3 24.61 39.09 9.94
CA ALA A 3 24.56 37.79 10.64
C ALA A 3 23.18 37.40 11.18
N PHE A 4 22.25 38.35 11.32
CA PHE A 4 20.90 38.07 11.82
C PHE A 4 19.99 37.48 10.74
N PHE A 5 20.16 37.91 9.49
CA PHE A 5 19.43 37.40 8.34
C PHE A 5 19.61 35.88 8.13
N PRO A 6 20.83 35.31 8.09
CA PRO A 6 21.01 33.86 7.97
C PRO A 6 20.48 33.10 9.19
N PHE A 7 20.53 33.69 10.40
CA PHE A 7 20.00 33.07 11.60
C PHE A 7 18.47 32.92 11.56
N PHE A 8 17.74 34.00 11.21
CA PHE A 8 16.29 33.93 11.04
C PHE A 8 15.87 33.04 9.87
N PHE A 9 16.67 33.02 8.79
CA PHE A 9 16.45 32.14 7.67
C PHE A 9 16.57 30.66 8.05
N ILE A 10 17.61 30.29 8.83
CA ILE A 10 17.78 28.92 9.35
C ILE A 10 16.62 28.53 10.27
N ILE A 11 16.20 29.42 11.17
CA ILE A 11 15.04 29.17 12.05
C ILE A 11 13.77 28.95 11.22
N GLY A 12 13.55 29.76 10.19
CA GLY A 12 12.43 29.61 9.26
C GLY A 12 12.42 28.25 8.58
N ILE A 13 13.58 27.78 8.07
CA ILE A 13 13.71 26.45 7.47
C ILE A 13 13.40 25.34 8.48
N ILE A 14 13.94 25.45 9.70
CA ILE A 14 13.69 24.46 10.76
C ILE A 14 12.19 24.40 11.08
N ALA A 15 11.53 25.55 11.21
CA ALA A 15 10.10 25.61 11.48
C ALA A 15 9.27 24.94 10.37
N VAL A 16 9.64 25.13 9.10
CA VAL A 16 8.98 24.48 7.95
C VAL A 16 9.18 22.97 7.98
N ILE A 17 10.41 22.49 8.23
CA ILE A 17 10.71 21.05 8.31
C ILE A 17 9.90 20.39 9.44
N VAL A 18 9.86 21.02 10.62
CA VAL A 18 9.08 20.52 11.76
C VAL A 18 7.59 20.51 11.43
N GLY A 19 7.07 21.56 10.80
CA GLY A 19 5.68 21.62 10.36
C GLY A 19 5.30 20.49 9.39
N LEU A 20 6.15 20.23 8.39
CA LEU A 20 5.94 19.13 7.44
C LEU A 20 5.99 17.75 8.12
N ALA A 21 6.90 17.56 9.09
CA ALA A 21 6.99 16.32 9.85
C ALA A 21 5.74 16.06 10.69
N ILE A 22 5.24 17.09 11.39
CA ILE A 22 4.00 17.01 12.19
C ILE A 22 2.80 16.72 11.28
N PHE A 23 2.70 17.40 10.14
CA PHE A 23 1.62 17.18 9.19
C PHE A 23 1.62 15.73 8.66
N GLY A 24 2.79 15.20 8.29
CA GLY A 24 2.93 13.80 7.86
C GLY A 24 2.50 12.81 8.94
N TYR A 25 2.86 13.06 10.20
CA TYR A 25 2.44 12.23 11.32
C TYR A 25 0.92 12.26 11.55
N LEU A 26 0.31 13.45 11.51
CA LEU A 26 -1.13 13.61 11.69
C LEU A 26 -1.94 12.96 10.56
N GLN A 27 -1.48 13.06 9.32
CA GLN A 27 -2.13 12.42 8.17
C GLN A 27 -2.11 10.89 8.31
N GLU A 28 -0.97 10.33 8.71
CA GLU A 28 -0.84 8.89 8.93
C GLU A 28 -1.72 8.42 10.08
N LYS A 29 -1.79 9.19 11.17
CA LYS A 29 -2.68 8.91 12.30
C LYS A 29 -4.15 8.92 11.87
N LYS A 30 -4.59 9.94 11.15
CA LYS A 30 -5.96 10.07 10.64
C LYS A 30 -6.34 8.89 9.74
N ARG A 31 -5.40 8.43 8.89
CA ARG A 31 -5.62 7.25 8.05
C ARG A 31 -5.83 5.99 8.89
N ARG A 32 -4.98 5.76 9.90
CA ARG A 32 -5.12 4.60 10.80
C ARG A 32 -6.44 4.63 11.56
N GLU A 33 -6.83 5.78 12.10
CA GLU A 33 -8.11 5.96 12.78
C GLU A 33 -9.30 5.67 11.84
N ALA A 34 -9.22 6.11 10.57
CA ALA A 34 -10.25 5.82 9.59
C ALA A 34 -10.38 4.32 9.29
N PHE A 35 -9.26 3.61 9.12
CA PHE A 35 -9.28 2.15 8.92
C PHE A 35 -9.76 1.40 10.17
N GLN A 36 -9.39 1.85 11.37
CA GLN A 36 -9.89 1.26 12.61
C GLN A 36 -11.40 1.41 12.75
N ARG A 37 -11.94 2.58 12.42
CA ARG A 37 -13.40 2.80 12.41
C ARG A 37 -14.09 1.92 11.38
N LEU A 38 -13.56 1.89 10.15
CA LEU A 38 -14.08 1.04 9.08
C LEU A 38 -14.08 -0.44 9.49
N ALA A 39 -13.02 -0.90 10.15
CA ALA A 39 -12.94 -2.27 10.64
C ALA A 39 -14.03 -2.54 11.70
N ALA A 40 -14.21 -1.64 12.66
CA ALA A 40 -15.25 -1.77 13.67
C ALA A 40 -16.66 -1.79 13.06
N ASP A 41 -16.94 -0.90 12.10
CA ASP A 41 -18.23 -0.81 11.41
C ASP A 41 -18.57 -2.07 10.61
N LEU A 42 -17.55 -2.72 10.03
CA LEU A 42 -17.69 -3.96 9.26
C LEU A 42 -17.57 -5.23 10.11
N GLY A 43 -17.27 -5.11 11.42
CA GLY A 43 -16.96 -6.26 12.28
C GLY A 43 -15.64 -6.96 11.94
N PHE A 44 -14.72 -6.25 11.29
CA PHE A 44 -13.40 -6.74 10.92
C PHE A 44 -12.34 -6.34 11.94
N SER A 45 -11.21 -7.04 11.90
CA SER A 45 -9.99 -6.65 12.59
C SER A 45 -9.09 -5.83 11.67
N TYR A 46 -8.48 -4.77 12.21
CA TYR A 46 -7.49 -3.97 11.50
C TYR A 46 -6.10 -4.21 12.06
N ARG A 47 -5.16 -4.60 11.18
CA ARG A 47 -3.77 -4.79 11.55
C ARG A 47 -2.90 -3.63 11.07
N VAL A 48 -2.26 -2.97 12.03
CA VAL A 48 -1.36 -1.86 11.79
C VAL A 48 0.01 -2.38 11.35
N GLY A 49 0.57 -1.78 10.31
CA GLY A 49 1.95 -2.04 9.86
C GLY A 49 2.03 -2.66 8.48
N LYS A 50 3.25 -3.09 8.12
CA LYS A 50 3.54 -3.77 6.86
C LYS A 50 3.66 -5.27 7.11
N ASP A 51 3.07 -6.08 6.24
CA ASP A 51 3.22 -7.52 6.23
C ASP A 51 3.92 -7.99 4.95
N TYR A 52 5.09 -8.61 5.12
CA TYR A 52 5.91 -9.17 4.05
C TYR A 52 5.60 -10.65 3.74
N GLY A 53 4.77 -11.30 4.56
CA GLY A 53 4.31 -12.69 4.39
C GLY A 53 3.11 -12.85 3.47
N ILE A 54 2.24 -11.83 3.34
CA ILE A 54 1.11 -11.83 2.38
C ILE A 54 1.53 -12.15 0.94
N PRO A 55 2.60 -11.53 0.37
CA PRO A 55 3.10 -11.90 -0.97
C PRO A 55 3.41 -13.39 -1.12
N THR A 56 3.95 -14.02 -0.08
CA THR A 56 4.29 -15.45 -0.09
C THR A 56 3.04 -16.32 0.05
N ARG A 57 2.09 -15.92 0.92
CA ARG A 57 0.83 -16.63 1.15
C ARG A 57 -0.02 -16.72 -0.11
N TYR A 58 -0.11 -15.62 -0.87
CA TYR A 58 -0.91 -15.54 -2.10
C TYR A 58 -0.03 -15.52 -3.36
N ASN A 59 1.12 -16.23 -3.32
CA ASN A 59 2.06 -16.27 -4.45
C ASN A 59 1.46 -16.86 -5.74
N PHE A 60 0.40 -17.65 -5.62
CA PHE A 60 -0.34 -18.25 -6.71
C PHE A 60 -1.10 -17.19 -7.54
N LEU A 61 -1.38 -16.02 -6.96
CA LEU A 61 -1.88 -14.88 -7.70
C LEU A 61 -0.70 -14.20 -8.40
N ASN A 62 -0.57 -14.41 -9.70
CA ASN A 62 0.54 -13.87 -10.52
C ASN A 62 0.79 -12.36 -10.33
N LYS A 63 -0.26 -11.59 -10.01
CA LYS A 63 -0.17 -10.15 -9.74
C LYS A 63 0.55 -9.82 -8.43
N LEU A 64 0.49 -10.70 -7.43
CA LEU A 64 1.20 -10.56 -6.16
C LEU A 64 2.64 -11.10 -6.24
N SER A 65 2.94 -11.98 -7.20
CA SER A 65 4.29 -12.55 -7.34
C SER A 65 5.28 -11.66 -8.14
N THR A 66 4.84 -10.51 -8.64
CA THR A 66 5.67 -9.60 -9.46
C THR A 66 6.54 -8.65 -8.62
N GLY A 67 7.77 -8.38 -9.08
CA GLY A 67 8.66 -7.36 -8.51
C GLY A 67 9.35 -7.76 -7.20
N SER A 68 9.85 -6.75 -6.48
CA SER A 68 10.56 -6.88 -5.20
C SER A 68 10.05 -5.88 -4.16
N ASN A 69 10.62 -5.89 -2.94
CA ASN A 69 10.17 -5.08 -1.80
C ASN A 69 8.64 -5.11 -1.61
N ARG A 70 8.13 -6.34 -1.58
CA ARG A 70 6.71 -6.66 -1.61
C ARG A 70 6.15 -6.69 -0.20
N TYR A 71 5.10 -5.93 0.07
CA TYR A 71 4.40 -5.96 1.34
C TYR A 71 2.95 -5.52 1.20
N ALA A 72 2.11 -6.03 2.08
CA ALA A 72 0.78 -5.53 2.31
C ALA A 72 0.78 -4.52 3.47
N GLN A 73 -0.16 -3.59 3.46
CA GLN A 73 -0.45 -2.64 4.54
C GLN A 73 -1.96 -2.38 4.58
N ASN A 74 -2.41 -1.65 5.61
CA ASN A 74 -3.83 -1.36 5.81
C ASN A 74 -4.70 -2.63 5.77
N ILE A 75 -4.27 -3.65 6.51
CA ILE A 75 -4.82 -5.00 6.38
C ILE A 75 -6.08 -5.09 7.25
N LEU A 76 -7.19 -5.42 6.61
CA LEU A 76 -8.48 -5.73 7.23
C LEU A 76 -8.75 -7.23 7.06
N GLU A 77 -9.03 -7.91 8.15
CA GLU A 77 -9.32 -9.34 8.17
C GLU A 77 -10.64 -9.58 8.90
N GLY A 78 -11.54 -10.36 8.31
CA GLY A 78 -12.83 -10.67 8.90
C GLY A 78 -13.52 -11.77 8.12
N GLU A 79 -14.85 -11.81 8.21
CA GLU A 79 -15.66 -12.78 7.49
C GLU A 79 -16.82 -12.10 6.78
N LEU A 80 -17.16 -12.58 5.59
CA LEU A 80 -18.35 -12.19 4.86
C LEU A 80 -19.20 -13.44 4.64
N GLU A 81 -20.40 -13.48 5.22
CA GLU A 81 -21.32 -14.63 5.13
C GLU A 81 -20.67 -15.98 5.51
N GLY A 82 -19.73 -15.98 6.47
CA GLY A 82 -19.02 -17.18 6.94
C GLY A 82 -17.87 -17.63 6.03
N PHE A 83 -17.42 -16.78 5.11
CA PHE A 83 -16.21 -16.95 4.31
C PHE A 83 -15.13 -15.97 4.78
N PRO A 84 -13.89 -16.43 5.03
CA PRO A 84 -12.78 -15.56 5.39
C PRO A 84 -12.53 -14.51 4.31
N LEU A 85 -12.36 -13.26 4.75
CA LEU A 85 -12.12 -12.12 3.88
C LEU A 85 -10.87 -11.38 4.33
N HIS A 86 -10.00 -11.08 3.36
CA HIS A 86 -8.79 -10.28 3.53
C HIS A 86 -8.80 -9.11 2.56
N CYS A 87 -8.78 -7.88 3.09
CA CYS A 87 -8.61 -6.67 2.30
C CYS A 87 -7.30 -5.98 2.69
N PHE A 88 -6.50 -5.57 1.71
CA PHE A 88 -5.23 -4.90 2.01
C PHE A 88 -4.73 -4.08 0.83
N ASP A 89 -3.94 -3.05 1.14
CA ASP A 89 -3.15 -2.34 0.15
C ASP A 89 -1.82 -3.05 -0.05
N TYR A 90 -1.44 -3.28 -1.29
CA TYR A 90 -0.24 -3.97 -1.70
C TYR A 90 0.75 -3.03 -2.36
N HIS A 91 2.03 -3.22 -2.06
CA HIS A 91 3.14 -2.49 -2.67
C HIS A 91 4.16 -3.47 -3.25
N TYR A 92 4.68 -3.14 -4.44
CA TYR A 92 5.90 -3.76 -4.98
C TYR A 92 6.71 -2.76 -5.80
N GLU A 93 7.97 -3.08 -6.01
CA GLU A 93 8.90 -2.30 -6.83
C GLU A 93 9.30 -3.06 -8.10
N THR A 94 9.46 -2.32 -9.18
CA THR A 94 10.18 -2.78 -10.37
C THR A 94 11.35 -1.85 -10.67
N TYR A 95 12.29 -2.31 -11.48
CA TYR A 95 13.49 -1.55 -11.81
C TYR A 95 13.70 -1.50 -13.31
N SER A 96 14.13 -0.34 -13.80
CA SER A 96 14.61 -0.17 -15.16
C SER A 96 16.03 0.39 -15.13
N THR A 97 16.86 -0.01 -16.08
CA THR A 97 18.23 0.48 -16.23
C THR A 97 18.36 1.19 -17.57
N ASP A 98 18.91 2.41 -17.56
CA ASP A 98 19.19 3.15 -18.79
C ASP A 98 20.48 2.66 -19.48
N SER A 99 20.72 3.11 -20.72
CA SER A 99 21.93 2.78 -21.48
C SER A 99 23.24 3.31 -20.86
N LYS A 100 23.15 4.09 -19.78
CA LYS A 100 24.27 4.64 -19.01
C LYS A 100 24.41 3.97 -17.64
N GLY A 101 23.71 2.85 -17.40
CA GLY A 101 23.79 2.06 -16.17
C GLY A 101 23.05 2.65 -14.97
N ARG A 102 22.25 3.71 -15.14
CA ARG A 102 21.46 4.29 -14.05
C ARG A 102 20.19 3.49 -13.83
N ARG A 103 19.98 3.07 -12.58
CA ARG A 103 18.78 2.37 -12.14
C ARG A 103 17.71 3.36 -11.70
N GLN A 104 16.49 3.15 -12.17
CA GLN A 104 15.30 3.82 -11.68
C GLN A 104 14.38 2.80 -11.01
N THR A 105 13.85 3.17 -9.85
CA THR A 105 12.89 2.36 -9.09
C THR A 105 11.49 2.87 -9.34
N HIS A 106 10.59 1.97 -9.72
CA HIS A 106 9.18 2.26 -9.94
C HIS A 106 8.37 1.61 -8.82
N HIS A 107 7.58 2.42 -8.12
CA HIS A 107 6.71 1.95 -7.05
C HIS A 107 5.31 1.72 -7.57
N HIS A 108 4.77 0.54 -7.32
CA HIS A 108 3.41 0.17 -7.72
C HIS A 108 2.55 -0.10 -6.50
N ARG A 109 1.29 0.31 -6.54
CA ARG A 109 0.33 0.14 -5.44
C ARG A 109 -1.00 -0.33 -5.96
N PHE A 110 -1.59 -1.28 -5.25
CA PHE A 110 -2.89 -1.88 -5.57
C PHE A 110 -3.67 -2.12 -4.29
N SER A 111 -4.99 -2.18 -4.37
CA SER A 111 -5.82 -2.66 -3.27
C SER A 111 -6.40 -4.01 -3.66
N TYR A 112 -6.32 -4.97 -2.74
CA TYR A 112 -6.82 -6.32 -2.93
C TYR A 112 -7.99 -6.57 -1.99
N PHE A 113 -8.96 -7.32 -2.52
CA PHE A 113 -10.07 -7.92 -1.79
C PHE A 113 -10.02 -9.41 -2.11
N ILE A 114 -9.77 -10.23 -1.10
CA ILE A 114 -9.62 -11.69 -1.25
C ILE A 114 -10.65 -12.35 -0.36
N LEU A 115 -11.61 -13.04 -0.99
CA LEU A 115 -12.56 -13.90 -0.32
C LEU A 115 -12.12 -15.36 -0.49
N GLU A 116 -11.88 -16.06 0.61
CA GLU A 116 -11.39 -17.43 0.57
C GLU A 116 -12.56 -18.42 0.43
N MET A 117 -12.61 -19.11 -0.71
CA MET A 117 -13.64 -20.10 -0.98
C MET A 117 -13.25 -21.47 -0.40
N ARG A 118 -14.25 -22.21 0.10
CA ARG A 118 -14.06 -23.56 0.68
C ARG A 118 -13.75 -24.64 -0.35
N LYS A 119 -13.95 -24.37 -1.63
CA LYS A 119 -13.77 -25.29 -2.75
C LYS A 119 -12.79 -24.71 -3.76
N SER A 120 -12.04 -25.59 -4.42
CA SER A 120 -11.15 -25.21 -5.51
C SER A 120 -11.94 -25.12 -6.82
N PHE A 121 -11.60 -24.13 -7.64
CA PHE A 121 -12.18 -23.89 -8.95
C PHE A 121 -11.05 -23.70 -9.97
N PRO A 122 -11.29 -24.01 -11.26
CA PRO A 122 -10.39 -23.57 -12.32
C PRO A 122 -10.20 -22.05 -12.27
N GLU A 123 -9.00 -21.57 -12.62
CA GLU A 123 -8.70 -20.15 -12.65
C GLU A 123 -9.59 -19.44 -13.69
N LEU A 124 -10.35 -18.43 -13.23
CA LEU A 124 -11.13 -17.55 -14.08
C LEU A 124 -10.66 -16.12 -13.84
N LEU A 125 -10.23 -15.47 -14.91
CA LEU A 125 -9.76 -14.09 -14.87
C LEU A 125 -10.75 -13.20 -15.62
N ILE A 126 -11.37 -12.27 -14.88
CA ILE A 126 -12.30 -11.28 -15.44
C ILE A 126 -11.63 -9.93 -15.34
N TYR A 127 -11.50 -9.25 -16.47
CA TYR A 127 -10.94 -7.91 -16.57
C TYR A 127 -11.92 -7.02 -17.35
N PRO A 128 -11.91 -5.69 -17.12
CA PRO A 128 -12.60 -4.76 -18.01
C PRO A 128 -12.19 -5.00 -19.47
N GLU A 129 -13.14 -4.94 -20.39
CA GLU A 129 -12.85 -5.04 -21.81
C GLU A 129 -11.98 -3.85 -22.26
N GLY A 130 -10.81 -4.16 -22.82
CA GLY A 130 -9.93 -3.17 -23.44
C GLY A 130 -9.97 -3.27 -24.96
N PHE A 131 -9.42 -2.27 -25.65
CA PHE A 131 -9.33 -2.23 -27.12
C PHE A 131 -8.66 -3.46 -27.77
N PHE A 132 -7.90 -4.24 -27.00
CA PHE A 132 -7.22 -5.45 -27.46
C PHE A 132 -7.70 -6.74 -26.79
N SER A 133 -8.84 -6.69 -26.06
CA SER A 133 -9.45 -7.90 -25.52
C SER A 133 -10.04 -8.72 -26.67
N LYS A 134 -9.51 -9.92 -26.90
CA LYS A 134 -10.05 -10.85 -27.89
C LYS A 134 -11.09 -11.73 -27.21
N VAL A 135 -12.32 -11.68 -27.72
CA VAL A 135 -13.44 -12.57 -27.35
C VAL A 135 -13.15 -13.99 -27.82
#